data_AF-A0A559MMK0-F1
#
_entry.id   AF-A0A559MMK0-F1
#
_cell.length_a   1.000
_cell.length_b   1.000
_cell.length_c   1.000
_cell.angle_alpha   90.00
_cell.angle_beta   90.00
_cell.angle_gamma   90.00
#
_symmetry.space_group_name_H-M   'P 1'
#
loop_
_entity.id
_entity.type
_entity.pdbx_description
1 polymer ?
#
loop_
_entity_poly.entity_id
_entity_poly.type
_entity_poly.pdbx_seq_one_letter_code
_entity_poly.pdbx_strand_id
1 'polypeptide(L)'
;MKFLCLCGAYGSSEEAPLVNELSSDNTAELHFIHGPCQAFPPEGFEEYFGAAPYFRFIEGAKAEDGSDDGDVLERIRNFPQGATAEDQMRELMYMGVSATPLPSAEDNEKAEDSSAQKAIDYLYGIMKNEGPFEGIIGYSEGATMAATLLLHEQHRYQTTGIPTMFKCALFFAGWPPMNPDLDAIVLADESDLTITIPTCHVIGSLDPYLAGSLALYNVCDMDTAILFDHAKGHTLPRHKDTVKELGDVLRNMISEIETDSHSSSDGSVSM
;
A
#
# COMPACT_ATOMS: atom_id res chain seq x y z
N MET A 1 -16.35 5.08 -10.05
CA MET A 1 -14.93 4.72 -10.30
C MET A 1 -14.67 3.28 -9.85
N LYS A 2 -13.90 2.45 -10.59
CA LYS A 2 -13.58 1.07 -10.17
C LYS A 2 -12.26 1.02 -9.41
N PHE A 3 -12.23 0.40 -8.22
CA PHE A 3 -11.05 0.31 -7.36
C PHE A 3 -10.54 -1.11 -7.20
N LEU A 4 -9.23 -1.28 -7.37
CA LEU A 4 -8.52 -2.50 -6.96
C LEU A 4 -8.22 -2.43 -5.46
N CYS A 5 -8.69 -3.39 -4.67
CA CYS A 5 -8.58 -3.39 -3.20
C CYS A 5 -7.67 -4.52 -2.71
N LEU A 6 -6.51 -4.16 -2.17
CA LEU A 6 -5.46 -5.07 -1.71
C LEU A 6 -5.63 -5.32 -0.21
N CYS A 7 -5.95 -6.57 0.14
CA CYS A 7 -6.06 -6.98 1.53
C CYS A 7 -4.70 -6.92 2.25
N GLY A 8 -4.72 -6.70 3.56
CA GLY A 8 -3.53 -6.82 4.39
C GLY A 8 -3.12 -8.27 4.61
N ALA A 9 -1.91 -8.46 5.12
CA ALA A 9 -1.38 -9.77 5.50
C ALA A 9 -2.39 -10.55 6.35
N TYR A 10 -2.62 -11.80 5.97
CA TYR A 10 -3.53 -12.74 6.61
C TYR A 10 -5.02 -12.35 6.63
N GLY A 11 -5.40 -11.19 6.10
CA GLY A 11 -6.77 -10.69 6.18
C GLY A 11 -7.64 -11.06 4.99
N SER A 12 -8.95 -11.19 5.23
CA SER A 12 -10.00 -11.16 4.22
C SER A 12 -10.82 -9.87 4.39
N SER A 13 -10.59 -8.85 3.55
CA SER A 13 -11.10 -7.49 3.82
C SER A 13 -12.46 -7.17 3.18
N GLU A 14 -13.29 -8.17 2.87
CA GLU A 14 -14.55 -7.97 2.14
C GLU A 14 -15.67 -7.32 2.98
N GLU A 15 -15.55 -7.27 4.32
CA GLU A 15 -16.61 -6.82 5.24
C GLU A 15 -16.32 -5.50 5.98
N ALA A 16 -15.59 -4.57 5.38
CA ALA A 16 -15.33 -3.26 5.99
C ALA A 16 -16.55 -2.31 5.86
N PRO A 17 -16.95 -1.55 6.90
CA PRO A 17 -18.07 -0.61 6.83
C PRO A 17 -17.98 0.43 5.69
N LEU A 18 -16.76 0.80 5.28
CA LEU A 18 -16.52 1.68 4.15
C LEU A 18 -17.02 1.10 2.82
N VAL A 19 -17.01 -0.23 2.66
CA VAL A 19 -17.57 -0.90 1.47
C VAL A 19 -19.03 -0.52 1.30
N ASN A 20 -19.80 -0.59 2.38
CA ASN A 20 -21.22 -0.25 2.35
C ASN A 20 -21.44 1.24 2.10
N GLU A 21 -20.63 2.12 2.71
CA GLU A 21 -20.73 3.57 2.53
C GLU A 21 -20.50 3.97 1.07
N LEU A 22 -19.43 3.46 0.44
CA LEU A 22 -19.10 3.77 -0.95
C LEU A 22 -20.03 3.07 -1.95
N SER A 23 -20.54 1.87 -1.64
CA SER A 23 -21.49 1.18 -2.52
C SER A 23 -22.89 1.80 -2.45
N SER A 24 -23.24 2.47 -1.34
CA SER A 24 -24.61 2.95 -1.10
C SER A 24 -25.10 3.99 -2.12
N ASP A 25 -24.19 4.71 -2.76
CA ASP A 25 -24.49 5.74 -3.76
C ASP A 25 -23.72 5.58 -5.07
N ASN A 26 -23.11 4.41 -5.29
CA ASN A 26 -22.27 4.11 -6.46
C ASN A 26 -21.00 4.98 -6.60
N THR A 27 -20.58 5.59 -5.48
CA THR A 27 -19.17 5.81 -5.11
C THR A 27 -18.10 5.15 -5.97
N ALA A 28 -17.92 3.89 -5.58
CA ALA A 28 -16.84 3.04 -5.99
C ALA A 28 -17.39 1.63 -6.22
N GLU A 29 -16.93 1.01 -7.30
CA GLU A 29 -17.02 -0.44 -7.45
C GLU A 29 -15.71 -1.03 -6.87
N LEU A 30 -15.81 -1.84 -5.83
CA LEU A 30 -14.65 -2.37 -5.11
C LEU A 30 -14.37 -3.80 -5.54
N HIS A 31 -13.15 -4.04 -6.01
CA HIS A 31 -12.68 -5.37 -6.42
C HIS A 31 -11.58 -5.85 -5.48
N PHE A 32 -11.92 -6.73 -4.55
CA PHE A 32 -11.01 -7.23 -3.52
C PHE A 32 -10.15 -8.38 -4.03
N ILE A 33 -8.88 -8.34 -3.68
CA ILE A 33 -7.91 -9.41 -3.94
C ILE A 33 -7.08 -9.70 -2.69
N HIS A 34 -6.57 -10.92 -2.63
CA HIS A 34 -5.58 -11.33 -1.63
C HIS A 34 -4.23 -11.53 -2.32
N GLY A 35 -3.15 -11.56 -1.54
CA GLY A 35 -1.84 -11.86 -2.11
C GLY A 35 -1.74 -13.31 -2.61
N PRO A 36 -0.79 -13.61 -3.53
CA PRO A 36 -0.70 -14.92 -4.16
C PRO A 36 -0.04 -15.98 -3.26
N CYS A 37 0.58 -15.58 -2.14
CA CYS A 37 1.32 -16.48 -1.26
C CYS A 37 0.43 -16.94 -0.11
N GLN A 38 0.19 -18.25 0.00
CA GLN A 38 -0.46 -18.80 1.19
C GLN A 38 0.48 -18.67 2.39
N ALA A 39 -0.03 -18.15 3.50
CA ALA A 39 0.73 -17.93 4.72
C ALA A 39 -0.05 -18.38 5.95
N PHE A 40 0.57 -18.31 7.13
CA PHE A 40 -0.08 -18.59 8.41
C PHE A 40 0.27 -17.47 9.39
N PRO A 41 -0.72 -16.93 10.14
CA PRO A 41 -0.44 -15.96 11.17
C PRO A 41 0.35 -16.61 12.31
N PRO A 42 1.02 -15.80 13.16
CA PRO A 42 1.69 -16.29 14.35
C PRO A 42 0.73 -17.07 15.25
N GLU A 43 1.25 -18.09 15.95
CA GLU A 43 0.45 -18.92 16.87
C GLU A 43 -0.29 -18.05 17.90
N GLY A 44 -1.61 -18.22 17.99
CA GLY A 44 -2.48 -17.49 18.91
C GLY A 44 -3.10 -16.21 18.33
N PHE A 45 -2.78 -15.85 17.08
CA PHE A 45 -3.38 -14.70 16.38
C PHE A 45 -4.44 -15.10 15.33
N GLU A 46 -4.80 -16.39 15.23
CA GLU A 46 -5.76 -16.88 14.24
C GLU A 46 -7.13 -16.18 14.38
N GLU A 47 -7.65 -16.05 15.61
CA GLU A 47 -8.93 -15.36 15.84
C GLU A 47 -8.88 -13.86 15.47
N TYR A 48 -7.70 -13.23 15.54
CA TYR A 48 -7.52 -11.83 15.17
C TYR A 48 -7.64 -11.61 13.65
N PHE A 49 -7.05 -12.52 12.86
CA PHE A 49 -7.07 -12.44 11.40
C PHE A 49 -8.29 -13.10 10.75
N GLY A 50 -9.03 -13.91 11.51
CA GLY A 50 -10.27 -14.55 11.07
C GLY A 50 -10.06 -15.98 10.61
N ALA A 51 -10.98 -16.51 9.79
CA ALA A 51 -10.91 -17.89 9.34
C ALA A 51 -9.94 -18.05 8.14
N ALA A 52 -9.13 -19.10 8.16
CA ALA A 52 -8.32 -19.54 7.03
C ALA A 52 -9.16 -19.76 5.75
N PRO A 53 -8.56 -19.70 4.53
CA PRO A 53 -7.12 -19.56 4.24
C PRO A 53 -6.57 -18.13 4.43
N TYR A 54 -5.29 -18.04 4.77
CA TYR A 54 -4.58 -16.76 4.94
C TYR A 54 -3.56 -16.55 3.82
N PHE A 55 -3.36 -15.29 3.45
CA PHE A 55 -2.52 -14.92 2.32
C PHE A 55 -1.65 -13.70 2.62
N ARG A 56 -0.55 -13.58 1.89
CA ARG A 56 0.35 -12.41 1.86
C ARG A 56 0.75 -12.11 0.43
N PHE A 57 1.16 -10.86 0.20
CA PHE A 57 1.70 -10.46 -1.10
C PHE A 57 3.16 -10.85 -1.24
N ILE A 58 3.94 -10.64 -0.19
CA ILE A 58 5.36 -10.96 -0.14
C ILE A 58 5.55 -12.09 0.88
N GLU A 59 6.34 -13.09 0.51
CA GLU A 59 6.73 -14.18 1.42
C GLU A 59 7.51 -13.61 2.61
N GLY A 60 7.22 -14.10 3.82
CA GLY A 60 7.94 -13.71 5.02
C GLY A 60 9.43 -14.08 4.93
N ALA A 61 10.30 -13.15 5.30
CA ALA A 61 11.73 -13.40 5.36
C ALA A 61 12.06 -14.39 6.48
N LYS A 62 12.89 -15.39 6.19
CA LYS A 62 13.38 -16.33 7.20
C LYS A 62 14.73 -15.87 7.69
N ALA A 63 14.96 -15.93 9.01
CA ALA A 63 16.28 -15.72 9.56
C ALA A 63 17.28 -16.77 9.05
N GLU A 64 18.59 -16.52 9.21
CA GLU A 64 19.65 -17.45 8.77
C GLU A 64 19.54 -18.85 9.40
N ASP A 65 18.89 -18.96 10.56
CA ASP A 65 18.63 -20.22 11.25
C ASP A 65 17.32 -20.92 10.78
N GLY A 66 16.64 -20.33 9.80
CA GLY A 66 15.38 -20.81 9.23
C GLY A 66 14.14 -20.50 10.05
N SER A 67 14.27 -19.73 11.15
CA SER A 67 13.14 -19.26 11.95
C SER A 67 12.42 -18.07 11.31
N ASP A 68 11.17 -17.83 11.72
CA ASP A 68 10.37 -16.70 11.25
C ASP A 68 10.76 -15.37 11.93
N ASP A 69 11.80 -15.36 12.78
CA ASP A 69 12.34 -14.14 13.40
C ASP A 69 12.87 -13.16 12.35
N GLY A 70 13.11 -13.59 11.11
CA GLY A 70 13.44 -12.76 9.95
C GLY A 70 12.31 -11.83 9.50
N ASP A 71 11.07 -12.16 9.84
CA ASP A 71 9.89 -11.52 9.30
C ASP A 71 9.63 -10.17 9.95
N VAL A 72 9.40 -9.17 9.11
CA VAL A 72 9.05 -7.82 9.55
C VAL A 72 7.75 -7.84 10.37
N LEU A 73 6.80 -8.73 10.06
CA LEU A 73 5.54 -8.83 10.81
C LEU A 73 5.71 -9.42 12.23
N GLU A 74 6.77 -10.17 12.52
CA GLU A 74 7.07 -10.61 13.89
C GLU A 74 7.75 -9.51 14.71
N ARG A 75 8.49 -8.63 14.05
CA ARG A 75 9.31 -7.57 14.67
C ARG A 75 8.51 -6.34 15.08
N ILE A 76 7.32 -6.15 14.53
CA ILE A 76 6.40 -5.06 14.91
C ILE A 76 6.09 -5.04 16.41
N ARG A 77 6.23 -6.18 17.11
CA ARG A 77 6.11 -6.27 18.57
C ARG A 77 7.03 -5.28 19.30
N ASN A 78 8.18 -4.94 18.70
CA ASN A 78 9.14 -3.96 19.20
C ASN A 78 9.40 -2.89 18.14
N PHE A 79 8.36 -2.20 17.69
CA PHE A 79 8.51 -1.10 16.73
C PHE A 79 9.50 -0.04 17.27
N PRO A 80 10.52 0.34 16.50
CA PRO A 80 11.61 1.18 16.98
C PRO A 80 11.14 2.62 17.27
N GLN A 81 11.87 3.30 18.15
CA GLN A 81 11.69 4.73 18.38
C GLN A 81 12.83 5.51 17.71
N GLY A 82 12.50 6.62 17.07
CA GLY A 82 13.44 7.44 16.32
C GLY A 82 13.00 8.91 16.32
N ALA A 83 13.84 9.79 15.79
CA ALA A 83 13.53 11.23 15.75
C ALA A 83 12.49 11.56 14.67
N THR A 84 12.52 10.84 13.55
CA THR A 84 11.58 10.96 12.44
C THR A 84 10.85 9.64 12.16
N ALA A 85 9.88 9.69 11.25
CA ALA A 85 9.22 8.48 10.75
C ALA A 85 10.19 7.62 9.93
N GLU A 86 11.02 8.26 9.13
CA GLU A 86 12.06 7.67 8.29
C GLU A 86 13.12 6.95 9.13
N ASP A 87 13.58 7.57 10.23
CA ASP A 87 14.53 6.96 11.16
C ASP A 87 14.00 5.66 11.76
N GLN A 88 12.71 5.64 12.14
CA GLN A 88 12.06 4.45 12.70
C GLN A 88 11.95 3.35 11.64
N MET A 89 11.57 3.70 10.41
CA MET A 89 11.49 2.71 9.33
C MET A 89 12.86 2.16 8.95
N ARG A 90 13.87 3.03 8.90
CA ARG A 90 15.26 2.64 8.65
C ARG A 90 15.76 1.68 9.74
N GLU A 91 15.53 2.00 11.02
CA GLU A 91 15.90 1.12 12.15
C GLU A 91 15.15 -0.22 12.04
N LEU A 92 13.86 -0.22 11.73
CA LEU A 92 13.06 -1.44 11.59
C LEU A 92 13.62 -2.36 10.49
N MET A 93 13.98 -1.78 9.35
CA MET A 93 14.57 -2.52 8.22
C MET A 93 16.04 -2.88 8.44
N TYR A 94 16.77 -2.14 9.28
CA TYR A 94 18.17 -2.45 9.63
C TYR A 94 18.28 -3.55 10.69
N MET A 95 17.43 -3.49 11.72
CA MET A 95 17.18 -4.65 12.60
C MET A 95 16.76 -5.85 11.76
N GLY A 96 16.04 -5.55 10.66
CA GLY A 96 15.52 -6.30 9.51
C GLY A 96 16.39 -7.26 8.70
N VAL A 97 17.70 -7.47 8.98
CA VAL A 97 18.62 -8.22 8.08
C VAL A 97 18.00 -9.55 7.59
N SER A 98 17.31 -9.51 6.43
CA SER A 98 16.76 -10.59 5.60
C SER A 98 15.51 -10.21 4.76
N ALA A 99 14.77 -9.11 4.98
CA ALA A 99 13.53 -8.85 4.19
C ALA A 99 13.69 -7.94 2.96
N THR A 100 14.83 -7.29 2.81
CA THR A 100 15.33 -6.73 1.55
C THR A 100 16.78 -7.15 1.45
N PRO A 101 17.25 -7.78 0.35
CA PRO A 101 18.65 -8.09 0.21
C PRO A 101 19.42 -6.77 0.18
N LEU A 102 20.08 -6.42 1.29
CA LEU A 102 21.30 -5.63 1.16
C LEU A 102 22.18 -6.41 0.18
N PRO A 103 22.79 -5.77 -0.83
CA PRO A 103 23.63 -6.48 -1.76
C PRO A 103 24.85 -7.02 -1.00
N SER A 104 24.76 -8.25 -0.50
CA SER A 104 25.93 -9.08 -0.30
C SER A 104 26.48 -9.29 -1.70
N ALA A 105 27.63 -8.68 -1.96
CA ALA A 105 28.31 -8.63 -3.26
C ALA A 105 28.69 -10.01 -3.85
N GLU A 106 28.12 -11.11 -3.36
CA GLU A 106 28.54 -12.47 -3.70
C GLU A 106 27.42 -13.36 -4.28
N ASP A 107 26.12 -13.02 -4.15
CA ASP A 107 25.03 -13.84 -4.73
C ASP A 107 24.22 -13.07 -5.78
N ASN A 108 24.70 -13.13 -7.03
CA ASN A 108 24.01 -12.66 -8.23
C ASN A 108 22.86 -13.61 -8.66
N GLU A 109 21.97 -14.02 -7.76
CA GLU A 109 20.68 -14.56 -8.18
C GLU A 109 19.72 -13.39 -8.43
N LYS A 110 19.50 -13.14 -9.72
CA LYS A 110 18.76 -12.02 -10.28
C LYS A 110 17.42 -11.75 -9.55
N ALA A 111 17.08 -10.46 -9.46
CA ALA A 111 15.79 -9.93 -8.99
C ALA A 111 14.53 -10.56 -9.62
N GLU A 112 14.67 -11.29 -10.75
CA GLU A 112 13.58 -11.98 -11.48
C GLU A 112 12.85 -13.06 -10.66
N ASP A 113 13.41 -13.57 -9.55
CA ASP A 113 12.80 -14.65 -8.73
C ASP A 113 12.31 -14.25 -7.33
N SER A 114 12.39 -12.96 -6.96
CA SER A 114 11.94 -12.48 -5.65
C SER A 114 10.41 -12.56 -5.48
N SER A 115 9.93 -12.79 -4.25
CA SER A 115 8.50 -12.79 -3.92
C SER A 115 7.85 -11.42 -4.21
N ALA A 116 8.61 -10.33 -4.06
CA ALA A 116 8.17 -8.98 -4.44
C ALA A 116 7.89 -8.85 -5.95
N GLN A 117 8.80 -9.34 -6.82
CA GLN A 117 8.57 -9.32 -8.27
C GLN A 117 7.35 -10.15 -8.66
N LYS A 118 7.20 -11.34 -8.08
CA LYS A 118 6.01 -12.19 -8.28
C LYS A 118 4.72 -11.50 -7.87
N ALA A 119 4.74 -10.71 -6.79
CA ALA A 119 3.59 -9.92 -6.36
C ALA A 119 3.23 -8.82 -7.37
N ILE A 120 4.22 -8.10 -7.91
CA ILE A 120 4.00 -7.08 -8.95
C ILE A 120 3.46 -7.71 -10.24
N ASP A 121 4.04 -8.83 -10.68
CA ASP A 121 3.58 -9.55 -11.87
C ASP A 121 2.14 -10.06 -11.70
N TYR A 122 1.82 -10.57 -10.51
CA TYR A 122 0.46 -10.99 -10.14
C TYR A 122 -0.54 -9.82 -10.24
N LEU A 123 -0.19 -8.66 -9.67
CA LEU A 123 -1.01 -7.45 -9.73
C LEU A 123 -1.21 -6.97 -11.17
N TYR A 124 -0.17 -6.95 -12.01
CA TYR A 124 -0.32 -6.62 -13.42
C TYR A 124 -1.18 -7.61 -14.19
N GLY A 125 -1.12 -8.90 -13.83
CA GLY A 125 -2.01 -9.93 -14.36
C GLY A 125 -3.48 -9.61 -14.11
N ILE A 126 -3.82 -9.22 -12.88
CA ILE A 126 -5.18 -8.80 -12.50
C ILE A 126 -5.59 -7.53 -13.25
N MET A 127 -4.73 -6.50 -13.24
CA MET A 127 -4.99 -5.24 -13.95
C MET A 127 -5.29 -5.46 -15.43
N LYS A 128 -4.56 -6.39 -16.07
CA LYS A 128 -4.76 -6.74 -17.48
C LYS A 128 -6.09 -7.46 -17.74
N ASN A 129 -6.49 -8.35 -16.84
CA ASN A 129 -7.65 -9.23 -17.06
C ASN A 129 -8.97 -8.62 -16.58
N GLU A 130 -8.92 -7.80 -15.53
CA GLU A 130 -10.10 -7.35 -14.78
C GLU A 130 -10.22 -5.83 -14.69
N GLY A 131 -9.20 -5.10 -15.18
CA GLY A 131 -9.23 -3.65 -15.30
C GLY A 131 -10.19 -3.16 -16.40
N PRO A 132 -10.23 -1.83 -16.63
CA PRO A 132 -9.40 -0.82 -15.98
C PRO A 132 -9.81 -0.55 -14.52
N PHE A 133 -8.82 -0.31 -13.66
CA PHE A 133 -8.99 0.15 -12.29
C PHE A 133 -8.52 1.60 -12.19
N GLU A 134 -9.44 2.50 -11.87
CA GLU A 134 -9.14 3.94 -11.82
C GLU A 134 -8.66 4.39 -10.44
N GLY A 135 -8.82 3.56 -9.41
CA GLY A 135 -8.26 3.80 -8.09
C GLY A 135 -7.73 2.52 -7.46
N ILE A 136 -6.91 2.68 -6.43
CA ILE A 136 -6.36 1.58 -5.65
C ILE A 136 -6.58 1.81 -4.16
N ILE A 137 -6.97 0.77 -3.44
CA ILE A 137 -7.12 0.79 -1.99
C ILE A 137 -6.22 -0.31 -1.43
N GLY A 138 -5.47 -0.02 -0.38
CA GLY A 138 -4.70 -1.05 0.30
C GLY A 138 -4.84 -0.95 1.81
N TYR A 139 -4.73 -2.09 2.50
CA TYR A 139 -4.65 -2.17 3.96
C TYR A 139 -3.34 -2.82 4.40
N SER A 140 -2.61 -2.18 5.32
CA SER A 140 -1.35 -2.70 5.89
C SER A 140 -0.38 -3.13 4.78
N GLU A 141 0.04 -4.41 4.71
CA GLU A 141 0.85 -4.95 3.59
C GLU A 141 0.27 -4.61 2.20
N GLY A 142 -1.05 -4.68 2.03
CA GLY A 142 -1.73 -4.32 0.79
C GLY A 142 -1.59 -2.84 0.44
N ALA A 143 -1.50 -1.95 1.43
CA ALA A 143 -1.21 -0.52 1.20
C ALA A 143 0.23 -0.30 0.75
N THR A 144 1.19 -1.00 1.38
CA THR A 144 2.59 -1.00 0.94
C THR A 144 2.70 -1.47 -0.52
N MET A 145 2.06 -2.59 -0.86
CA MET A 145 2.06 -3.11 -2.22
C MET A 145 1.36 -2.21 -3.24
N ALA A 146 0.26 -1.57 -2.83
CA ALA A 146 -0.42 -0.59 -3.66
C ALA A 146 0.51 0.58 -3.98
N ALA A 147 1.19 1.14 -2.97
CA ALA A 147 2.15 2.22 -3.14
C ALA A 147 3.36 1.80 -4.02
N THR A 148 3.90 0.59 -3.83
CA THR A 148 4.97 0.03 -4.67
C THR A 148 4.53 -0.07 -6.13
N LEU A 149 3.32 -0.58 -6.38
CA LEU A 149 2.76 -0.70 -7.73
C LEU A 149 2.62 0.67 -8.42
N LEU A 150 2.25 1.72 -7.68
CA LEU A 150 2.17 3.09 -8.22
C LEU A 150 3.53 3.60 -8.66
N LEU A 151 4.57 3.46 -7.82
CA LEU A 151 5.94 3.84 -8.21
C LEU A 151 6.43 3.03 -9.41
N HIS A 152 6.13 1.73 -9.45
CA HIS A 152 6.48 0.86 -10.55
C HIS A 152 5.75 1.25 -11.86
N GLU A 153 4.46 1.63 -11.81
CA GLU A 153 3.73 2.17 -12.98
C GLU A 153 4.32 3.49 -13.48
N GLN A 154 4.65 4.43 -12.59
CA GLN A 154 5.28 5.71 -12.95
C GLN A 154 6.63 5.49 -13.62
N HIS A 155 7.46 4.60 -13.06
CA HIS A 155 8.75 4.24 -13.65
C HIS A 155 8.58 3.57 -15.03
N ARG A 156 7.62 2.64 -15.15
CA ARG A 156 7.29 1.98 -16.42
C ARG A 156 6.82 3.00 -17.47
N TYR A 157 6.03 3.99 -17.09
CA TYR A 157 5.62 5.07 -17.98
C TYR A 157 6.83 5.86 -18.49
N GLN A 158 7.73 6.27 -17.59
CA GLN A 158 8.93 7.03 -17.96
C GLN A 158 9.87 6.26 -18.91
N THR A 159 10.01 4.95 -18.69
CA THR A 159 10.97 4.11 -19.43
C THR A 159 10.41 3.50 -20.71
N THR A 160 9.12 3.17 -20.74
CA THR A 160 8.49 2.44 -21.86
C THR A 160 7.35 3.20 -22.54
N GLY A 161 6.86 4.28 -21.93
CA GLY A 161 5.71 5.05 -22.42
C GLY A 161 4.34 4.40 -22.16
N ILE A 162 4.28 3.26 -21.47
CA ILE A 162 3.01 2.61 -21.10
C ILE A 162 2.30 3.48 -20.04
N PRO A 163 1.09 4.01 -20.31
CA PRO A 163 0.38 4.87 -19.35
C PRO A 163 0.10 4.18 -18.02
N THR A 164 0.07 4.97 -16.95
CA THR A 164 -0.38 4.52 -15.62
C THR A 164 -1.90 4.29 -15.63
N MET A 165 -2.39 3.37 -14.79
CA MET A 165 -3.80 3.03 -14.74
C MET A 165 -4.57 3.82 -13.68
N PHE A 166 -3.96 3.98 -12.50
CA PHE A 166 -4.61 4.56 -11.33
C PHE A 166 -4.58 6.09 -11.34
N LYS A 167 -5.65 6.70 -10.82
CA LYS A 167 -5.84 8.15 -10.70
C LYS A 167 -5.87 8.63 -9.25
N CYS A 168 -6.14 7.73 -8.29
CA CYS A 168 -6.04 8.03 -6.86
C CYS A 168 -5.79 6.77 -6.02
N ALA A 169 -5.36 6.96 -4.77
CA ALA A 169 -5.12 5.86 -3.84
C ALA A 169 -5.65 6.13 -2.42
N LEU A 170 -6.13 5.07 -1.75
CA LEU A 170 -6.42 5.07 -0.31
C LEU A 170 -5.52 4.04 0.40
N PHE A 171 -4.79 4.48 1.41
CA PHE A 171 -3.90 3.63 2.19
C PHE A 171 -4.36 3.57 3.64
N PHE A 172 -4.77 2.38 4.09
CA PHE A 172 -5.10 2.12 5.49
C PHE A 172 -3.88 1.55 6.19
N ALA A 173 -3.31 2.29 7.14
CA ALA A 173 -2.19 1.84 7.96
C ALA A 173 -1.02 1.22 7.16
N GLY A 174 -0.75 1.74 5.96
CA GLY A 174 0.32 1.28 5.08
C GLY A 174 1.68 1.80 5.48
N TRP A 175 2.73 1.16 4.98
CA TRP A 175 4.13 1.52 5.19
C TRP A 175 4.81 1.90 3.86
N PRO A 176 6.03 2.48 3.88
CA PRO A 176 6.65 3.01 2.67
C PRO A 176 6.82 1.95 1.57
N PRO A 177 6.69 2.36 0.29
CA PRO A 177 6.78 1.45 -0.83
C PRO A 177 8.20 0.94 -1.04
N MET A 178 8.34 -0.11 -1.84
CA MET A 178 9.63 -0.48 -2.42
C MET A 178 9.91 0.37 -3.67
N ASN A 179 11.19 0.56 -3.99
CA ASN A 179 11.59 1.22 -5.23
C ASN A 179 11.22 0.35 -6.46
N PRO A 180 11.24 0.89 -7.68
CA PRO A 180 10.88 0.14 -8.89
C PRO A 180 11.73 -1.11 -9.16
N ASP A 181 12.98 -1.13 -8.68
CA ASP A 181 13.88 -2.29 -8.79
C ASP A 181 13.61 -3.37 -7.71
N LEU A 182 12.71 -3.08 -6.76
CA LEU A 182 12.27 -3.95 -5.67
C LEU A 182 13.41 -4.45 -4.76
N ASP A 183 14.48 -3.67 -4.60
CA ASP A 183 15.63 -4.02 -3.78
C ASP A 183 15.77 -3.18 -2.49
N ALA A 184 15.01 -2.09 -2.37
CA ALA A 184 15.00 -1.22 -1.19
C ALA A 184 13.64 -0.57 -0.95
N ILE A 185 13.39 -0.17 0.30
CA ILE A 185 12.26 0.71 0.63
C ILE A 185 12.58 2.16 0.24
N VAL A 186 11.55 2.94 -0.08
CA VAL A 186 11.66 4.35 -0.40
C VAL A 186 11.35 5.18 0.83
N LEU A 187 12.31 6.00 1.26
CA LEU A 187 12.13 6.99 2.31
C LEU A 187 12.31 8.39 1.71
N ALA A 188 11.48 9.33 2.12
CA ALA A 188 11.43 10.67 1.53
C ALA A 188 12.69 11.52 1.79
N ASP A 189 13.50 11.16 2.80
CA ASP A 189 14.77 11.82 3.12
C ASP A 189 15.97 11.26 2.34
N GLU A 190 15.80 10.14 1.63
CA GLU A 190 16.85 9.43 0.89
C GLU A 190 16.56 9.28 -0.61
N SER A 191 15.31 9.52 -1.04
CA SER A 191 14.87 9.32 -2.41
C SER A 191 14.01 10.47 -2.92
N ASP A 192 14.21 10.83 -4.19
CA ASP A 192 13.35 11.79 -4.91
C ASP A 192 12.10 11.13 -5.52
N LEU A 193 11.92 9.81 -5.34
CA LEU A 193 10.73 9.12 -5.83
C LEU A 193 9.49 9.62 -5.09
N THR A 194 8.50 10.08 -5.85
CA THR A 194 7.25 10.63 -5.32
C THR A 194 6.06 9.94 -5.99
N ILE A 195 5.05 9.54 -5.22
CA ILE A 195 3.74 9.12 -5.74
C ILE A 195 2.94 10.39 -6.09
N THR A 196 2.66 10.58 -7.37
CA THR A 196 2.16 11.85 -7.92
C THR A 196 0.64 11.94 -8.08
N ILE A 197 -0.08 10.83 -7.89
CA ILE A 197 -1.55 10.84 -7.90
C ILE A 197 -2.08 11.26 -6.52
N PRO A 198 -3.28 11.87 -6.43
CA PRO A 198 -3.93 12.13 -5.15
C PRO A 198 -4.04 10.89 -4.26
N THR A 199 -3.67 11.04 -2.99
CA THR A 199 -3.70 9.96 -2.00
C THR A 199 -4.45 10.36 -0.75
N CYS A 200 -5.09 9.39 -0.09
CA CYS A 200 -5.63 9.55 1.26
C CYS A 200 -5.06 8.47 2.18
N HIS A 201 -4.38 8.91 3.23
CA HIS A 201 -3.73 8.08 4.23
C HIS A 201 -4.61 8.01 5.46
N VAL A 202 -5.25 6.85 5.64
CA VAL A 202 -6.13 6.58 6.77
C VAL A 202 -5.29 5.99 7.90
N ILE A 203 -5.10 6.78 8.94
CA ILE A 203 -4.27 6.46 10.10
C ILE A 203 -5.09 6.42 11.38
N GLY A 204 -4.56 5.74 12.39
CA GLY A 204 -5.05 5.81 13.75
C GLY A 204 -4.00 6.45 14.66
N SER A 205 -4.35 7.53 15.37
CA SER A 205 -3.42 8.17 16.32
C SER A 205 -2.91 7.28 17.46
N LEU A 206 -3.58 6.14 17.70
CA LEU A 206 -3.19 5.15 18.71
C LEU A 206 -2.54 3.91 18.07
N ASP A 207 -2.27 3.95 16.76
CA ASP A 207 -1.56 2.89 16.06
C ASP A 207 -0.09 2.87 16.52
N PRO A 208 0.41 1.78 17.11
CA PRO A 208 1.82 1.67 17.49
C PRO A 208 2.77 1.78 16.29
N TYR A 209 2.28 1.60 15.06
CA TYR A 209 3.04 1.63 13.82
C TYR A 209 2.81 2.91 13.00
N LEU A 210 2.25 3.95 13.63
CA LEU A 210 1.92 5.21 12.98
C LEU A 210 3.08 5.81 12.18
N ALA A 211 4.32 5.66 12.66
CA ALA A 211 5.50 6.15 11.96
C ALA A 211 5.64 5.56 10.54
N GLY A 212 5.29 4.29 10.33
CA GLY A 212 5.31 3.71 8.99
C GLY A 212 4.31 4.36 8.04
N SER A 213 3.11 4.70 8.54
CA SER A 213 2.11 5.42 7.75
C SER A 213 2.49 6.86 7.46
N LEU A 214 3.17 7.53 8.39
CA LEU A 214 3.72 8.86 8.15
C LEU A 214 4.87 8.82 7.14
N ALA A 215 5.74 7.82 7.21
CA ALA A 215 6.81 7.66 6.22
C ALA A 215 6.25 7.39 4.82
N LEU A 216 5.17 6.59 4.68
CA LEU A 216 4.48 6.41 3.40
C LEU A 216 3.83 7.73 2.92
N TYR A 217 3.22 8.49 3.82
CA TYR A 217 2.65 9.81 3.52
C TYR A 217 3.70 10.77 2.96
N ASN A 218 4.90 10.79 3.53
CA ASN A 218 5.99 11.66 3.10
C ASN A 218 6.54 11.32 1.69
N VAL A 219 6.27 10.12 1.16
CA VAL A 219 6.63 9.71 -0.21
C VAL A 219 5.59 10.15 -1.25
N CYS A 220 4.45 10.71 -0.83
CA CYS A 220 3.38 11.15 -1.72
C CYS A 220 3.45 12.66 -1.98
N ASP A 221 2.87 13.12 -3.10
CA ASP A 221 2.76 14.53 -3.41
C ASP A 221 1.91 15.27 -2.35
N MET A 222 2.59 16.06 -1.53
CA MET A 222 2.01 16.78 -0.40
C MET A 222 0.95 17.81 -0.78
N ASP A 223 0.90 18.27 -2.04
CA ASP A 223 -0.13 19.19 -2.51
C ASP A 223 -1.49 18.48 -2.67
N THR A 224 -1.49 17.15 -2.85
CA THR A 224 -2.71 16.35 -3.06
C THR A 224 -2.90 15.21 -2.06
N ALA A 225 -1.92 14.97 -1.18
CA ALA A 225 -1.98 13.93 -0.15
C ALA A 225 -2.78 14.39 1.08
N ILE A 226 -3.83 13.63 1.40
CA ILE A 226 -4.71 13.84 2.55
C ILE A 226 -4.33 12.88 3.68
N LEU A 227 -4.24 13.38 4.92
CA LEU A 227 -4.10 12.56 6.12
C LEU A 227 -5.43 12.53 6.89
N PHE A 228 -6.03 11.35 7.03
CA PHE A 228 -7.30 11.14 7.73
C PHE A 228 -7.07 10.30 9.00
N ASP A 229 -7.25 10.91 10.18
CA ASP A 229 -7.07 10.24 11.47
C ASP A 229 -8.40 9.78 12.08
N HIS A 230 -8.57 8.47 12.24
CA HIS A 230 -9.74 7.86 12.89
C HIS A 230 -9.57 7.61 14.39
N ALA A 231 -8.45 8.04 14.99
CA ALA A 231 -8.14 8.01 16.42
C ALA A 231 -8.15 6.62 17.10
N LYS A 232 -8.09 5.52 16.34
CA LYS A 232 -7.96 4.15 16.89
C LYS A 232 -6.54 3.60 16.68
N GLY A 233 -6.35 2.31 16.96
CA GLY A 233 -5.10 1.60 16.66
C GLY A 233 -5.04 1.12 15.21
N HIS A 234 -4.20 0.12 14.94
CA HIS A 234 -3.98 -0.53 13.64
C HIS A 234 -5.22 -1.33 13.17
N THR A 235 -6.31 -0.64 12.85
CA THR A 235 -7.62 -1.22 12.54
C THR A 235 -8.39 -0.34 11.57
N LEU A 236 -9.27 -0.92 10.75
CA LEU A 236 -10.16 -0.15 9.88
C LEU A 236 -11.20 0.66 10.70
N PRO A 237 -11.57 1.88 10.25
CA PRO A 237 -12.63 2.66 10.90
C PRO A 237 -13.98 1.95 10.81
N ARG A 238 -14.71 1.90 11.94
CA ARG A 238 -16.03 1.24 12.02
C ARG A 238 -17.17 2.13 12.50
N HIS A 239 -16.85 3.27 13.13
CA HIS A 239 -17.88 4.20 13.60
C HIS A 239 -18.54 4.89 12.41
N LYS A 240 -19.89 4.89 12.39
CA LYS A 240 -20.68 5.37 11.26
C LYS A 240 -20.29 6.77 10.79
N ASP A 241 -20.14 7.71 11.73
CA ASP A 241 -19.82 9.09 11.38
C ASP A 241 -18.42 9.22 10.78
N THR A 242 -17.43 8.54 11.36
CA THR A 242 -16.05 8.48 10.82
C THR A 242 -16.00 7.83 9.43
N VAL A 243 -16.75 6.74 9.23
CA VAL A 243 -16.81 6.05 7.93
C VAL A 243 -17.46 6.95 6.87
N LYS A 244 -18.50 7.68 7.25
CA LYS A 244 -19.15 8.66 6.37
C LYS A 244 -18.20 9.79 6.01
N GLU A 245 -17.50 10.38 6.99
CA GLU A 245 -16.50 11.43 6.74
C GLU A 245 -15.40 10.95 5.80
N LEU A 246 -14.91 9.72 5.98
CA LEU A 246 -13.93 9.12 5.06
C LEU A 246 -14.52 8.91 3.65
N GLY A 247 -15.79 8.50 3.57
CA GLY A 247 -16.52 8.42 2.29
C GLY A 247 -16.59 9.77 1.60
N ASP A 248 -16.91 10.84 2.33
CA ASP A 248 -16.97 12.21 1.81
C ASP A 248 -15.61 12.69 1.31
N VAL A 249 -14.51 12.34 2.01
CA VAL A 249 -13.14 12.61 1.54
C VAL A 249 -12.87 11.96 0.18
N LEU A 250 -13.22 10.67 0.02
CA LEU A 250 -13.02 9.98 -1.25
C LEU A 250 -13.89 10.57 -2.37
N ARG A 251 -15.15 10.93 -2.08
CA ARG A 251 -16.04 11.59 -3.05
C ARG A 251 -15.46 12.92 -3.54
N ASN A 252 -14.93 13.73 -2.62
CA ASN A 252 -14.30 15.01 -2.99
C ASN A 252 -13.06 14.79 -3.86
N MET A 253 -12.20 13.84 -3.48
CA MET A 253 -10.99 13.50 -4.25
C MET A 253 -11.35 13.04 -5.67
N ILE A 254 -12.37 12.19 -5.83
CA ILE A 254 -12.88 11.76 -7.14
C ILE A 254 -13.40 12.96 -7.96
N SER A 255 -14.18 13.85 -7.33
CA SER A 255 -14.73 15.02 -8.00
C SER A 255 -13.66 15.99 -8.51
N GLU A 256 -12.57 16.16 -7.76
CA GLU A 256 -11.43 17.01 -8.15
C GLU A 256 -10.70 16.43 -9.38
N ILE A 257 -10.42 15.12 -9.36
CA ILE A 257 -9.81 14.39 -10.48
C ILE A 257 -10.65 14.51 -11.76
N GLU A 258 -11.96 14.36 -11.64
CA GLU A 258 -12.88 14.50 -12.77
C GLU A 258 -12.86 15.93 -13.32
N THR A 259 -12.80 16.95 -12.45
CA THR A 259 -12.75 18.37 -12.87
C THR A 259 -11.46 18.71 -13.63
N ASP A 260 -10.31 18.24 -13.13
CA ASP A 260 -9.00 18.50 -13.74
C ASP A 260 -8.89 17.85 -15.13
N SER A 261 -9.44 16.63 -15.28
CA SER A 261 -9.47 15.93 -16.57
C SER A 261 -10.28 16.67 -17.64
N HIS A 262 -11.37 17.35 -17.26
CA HIS A 262 -12.17 18.15 -18.20
C HIS A 262 -11.43 19.41 -18.64
N SER A 263 -10.78 20.12 -17.70
CA SER A 263 -10.00 21.33 -18.00
C SER A 263 -8.83 21.07 -18.96
N SER A 264 -8.22 19.88 -18.88
CA SER A 264 -7.09 19.48 -19.73
C SER A 264 -7.52 19.12 -21.16
N SER A 265 -8.76 18.69 -21.38
CA SER A 265 -9.28 18.29 -22.70
C SER A 265 -9.73 19.49 -23.55
N ASP A 266 -10.31 20.52 -22.93
CA ASP A 266 -10.77 21.75 -23.62
C ASP A 266 -9.61 22.66 -24.09
N GLY A 267 -8.39 22.47 -23.57
CA GLY A 267 -7.19 23.24 -23.96
C GLY A 267 -6.50 22.78 -25.25
N SER A 268 -6.92 21.65 -25.85
CA SER A 268 -6.23 21.01 -26.98
C SER A 268 -6.76 21.39 -28.38
N VAL A 269 -7.78 22.26 -28.46
CA VAL A 269 -8.33 22.75 -29.73
C VAL A 269 -7.89 24.20 -30.00
N SER A 270 -6.58 24.43 -30.18
CA SER A 270 -6.05 25.59 -30.90
C SER A 270 -4.55 25.42 -31.19
N MET A 271 -4.20 24.95 -32.38
CA MET A 271 -3.13 25.49 -33.25
C MET A 271 -3.10 24.75 -34.59
#